data_AF-A0A6I4XKD6-F1
#
_entry.id   AF-A0A6I4XKD6-F1
#
_cell.length_a   1.000
_cell.length_b   1.000
_cell.length_c   1.000
_cell.angle_alpha   90.00
_cell.angle_beta   90.00
_cell.angle_gamma   90.00
#
_symmetry.space_group_name_H-M   'P 1'
#
loop_
_entity.id
_entity.type
_entity.pdbx_description
1 polymer ?
#
loop_
_entity_poly.entity_id
_entity_poly.type
_entity_poly.pdbx_seq_one_letter_code
_entity_poly.pdbx_strand_id
1 'polypeptide(L)'
;GKTTYQYSNKEIDKLKDPSIKAVFVVNPSNPTANAMGKPTIEQIKQIVAVDNPKLMILTDDVYGTFVPAFRSLFTELPYNTACIYSYSKYFGATGWRVGTIAVSQENIFDQLLKELPVARKMELQARYATLNADT
;
A
#
# COMPACT_ATOMS: atom_id res chain seq x y z
N GLY A 1 -0.15 19.88 25.72
CA GLY A 1 0.01 20.23 24.29
C GLY A 1 -0.34 19.01 23.46
N LYS A 2 -1.17 19.14 22.43
CA LYS A 2 -1.78 18.03 21.68
C LYS A 2 -0.72 17.08 21.09
N THR A 3 -0.85 15.78 21.34
CA THR A 3 -0.13 14.72 20.64
C THR A 3 -0.48 14.78 19.15
N THR A 4 0.53 14.86 18.28
CA THR A 4 0.34 14.98 16.82
C THR A 4 -0.05 13.64 16.17
N TYR A 5 0.08 12.52 16.89
CA TYR A 5 -0.15 11.14 16.45
C TYR A 5 0.57 10.76 15.13
N GLN A 6 1.58 11.54 14.73
CA GLN A 6 2.45 11.21 13.62
C GLN A 6 3.45 10.15 14.06
N TYR A 7 3.85 9.28 13.14
CA TYR A 7 4.92 8.33 13.37
C TYR A 7 6.24 9.08 13.61
N SER A 8 7.01 8.65 14.60
CA SER A 8 8.34 9.19 14.80
C SER A 8 9.29 8.69 13.71
N ASN A 9 10.34 9.46 13.40
CA ASN A 9 11.34 9.06 12.40
C ASN A 9 11.94 7.68 12.72
N LYS A 10 12.19 7.39 14.01
CA LYS A 10 12.71 6.11 14.49
C LYS A 10 11.79 4.93 14.17
N GLU A 11 10.47 5.14 14.21
CA GLU A 11 9.51 4.09 13.89
C GLU A 11 9.46 3.84 12.37
N ILE A 12 9.53 4.90 11.57
CA ILE A 12 9.56 4.79 10.10
C ILE A 12 10.89 4.18 9.62
N ASP A 13 12.01 4.50 10.27
CA ASP A 13 13.33 3.96 9.95
C ASP A 13 13.41 2.43 10.07
N LYS A 14 12.49 1.78 10.79
CA LYS A 14 12.40 0.31 10.80
C LYS A 14 12.16 -0.26 9.41
N LEU A 15 11.49 0.48 8.52
CA LEU A 15 11.22 0.06 7.14
C LEU A 15 12.49 -0.06 6.28
N LYS A 16 13.63 0.46 6.75
CA LYS A 16 14.95 0.23 6.15
C LYS A 16 15.42 -1.21 6.27
N ASP A 17 14.88 -1.98 7.21
CA ASP A 17 15.20 -3.40 7.35
C ASP A 17 14.62 -4.19 6.16
N PRO A 18 15.47 -4.80 5.30
CA PRO A 18 15.01 -5.56 4.15
C PRO A 18 14.28 -6.87 4.52
N SER A 19 14.33 -7.29 5.80
CA SER A 19 13.52 -8.39 6.30
C SER A 19 12.02 -8.03 6.32
N ILE A 20 11.69 -6.73 6.40
CA ILE A 20 10.33 -6.21 6.28
C ILE A 20 9.96 -6.18 4.81
N LYS A 21 9.19 -7.20 4.39
CA LYS A 21 8.72 -7.35 3.00
C LYS A 21 7.52 -6.49 2.67
N ALA A 22 6.68 -6.20 3.66
CA ALA A 22 5.44 -5.46 3.45
C ALA A 22 5.11 -4.57 4.66
N VAL A 23 4.49 -3.43 4.38
CA VAL A 23 3.91 -2.54 5.38
C VAL A 23 2.43 -2.34 5.09
N PHE A 24 1.63 -2.42 6.15
CA PHE A 24 0.19 -2.17 6.11
C PHE A 24 -0.10 -0.87 6.84
N VAL A 25 -0.79 0.05 6.17
CA VAL A 25 -1.10 1.38 6.71
C VAL A 25 -2.58 1.67 6.52
N VAL A 26 -3.21 2.27 7.53
CA VAL A 26 -4.51 2.92 7.39
C VAL A 26 -4.25 4.41 7.41
N ASN A 27 -4.55 5.12 6.33
CA ASN A 27 -4.23 6.54 6.16
C ASN A 27 -5.38 7.27 5.45
N PRO A 28 -6.11 8.18 6.12
CA PRO A 28 -5.99 8.59 7.52
C PRO A 28 -6.22 7.46 8.51
N SER A 29 -5.51 7.51 9.64
CA SER A 29 -5.49 6.44 10.64
C SER A 29 -6.82 6.24 11.38
N ASN A 30 -7.06 5.01 11.81
CA ASN A 30 -8.14 4.65 12.73
C ASN A 30 -7.52 3.97 13.95
N PRO A 31 -7.75 4.42 15.21
CA PRO A 31 -8.78 5.39 15.63
C PRO A 31 -8.31 6.85 15.70
N THR A 32 -7.04 7.16 15.46
CA THR A 32 -6.50 8.49 15.77
C THR A 32 -6.96 9.58 14.79
N ALA A 33 -7.53 9.22 13.64
CA ALA A 33 -8.10 10.13 12.64
C ALA A 33 -7.10 11.18 12.10
N ASN A 34 -5.80 10.84 12.05
CA ASN A 34 -4.77 11.71 11.51
C ASN A 34 -4.30 11.18 10.16
N ALA A 35 -4.25 12.06 9.15
CA ALA A 35 -3.53 11.76 7.93
C ALA A 35 -2.02 11.80 8.18
N MET A 36 -1.31 10.97 7.44
CA MET A 36 0.14 10.98 7.42
C MET A 36 0.64 12.33 6.89
N GLY A 37 1.53 12.97 7.65
CA GLY A 37 2.14 14.24 7.25
C GLY A 37 3.14 14.08 6.11
N LYS A 38 3.32 15.15 5.33
CA LYS A 38 4.30 15.20 4.23
C LYS A 38 5.71 14.73 4.64
N PRO A 39 6.29 15.11 5.81
CA PRO A 39 7.61 14.64 6.19
C PRO A 39 7.72 13.12 6.31
N THR A 40 6.70 12.46 6.86
CA THR A 40 6.63 11.01 6.99
C THR A 40 6.55 10.34 5.62
N ILE A 41 5.72 10.86 4.71
CA ILE A 41 5.61 10.37 3.33
C ILE A 41 6.96 10.48 2.62
N GLU A 42 7.64 11.63 2.71
CA GLU A 42 8.96 11.83 2.09
C GLU A 42 10.03 10.91 2.69
N GLN A 43 9.99 10.63 3.99
CA GLN A 43 10.88 9.65 4.60
C GLN A 43 10.63 8.23 4.06
N ILE A 44 9.37 7.81 3.90
CA ILE A 44 9.04 6.51 3.31
C ILE A 44 9.51 6.44 1.85
N LYS A 45 9.33 7.52 1.07
CA LYS A 45 9.83 7.60 -0.30
C LYS A 45 11.35 7.40 -0.37
N GLN A 46 12.08 8.05 0.52
CA GLN A 46 13.53 7.91 0.61
C GLN A 46 13.95 6.47 0.97
N ILE A 47 13.27 5.86 1.94
CA ILE A 47 13.54 4.47 2.35
C ILE A 47 13.30 3.51 1.19
N VAL A 48 12.18 3.65 0.47
CA VAL A 48 11.90 2.81 -0.70
C VAL A 48 12.96 3.03 -1.79
N ALA A 49 13.38 4.27 -2.03
CA ALA A 49 14.35 4.56 -3.08
C ALA A 49 15.75 3.97 -2.79
N VAL A 50 16.19 3.95 -1.53
CA VAL A 50 17.59 3.69 -1.18
C VAL A 50 17.79 2.43 -0.36
N ASP A 51 16.96 2.22 0.66
CA ASP A 51 17.21 1.21 1.69
C ASP A 51 16.43 -0.09 1.41
N ASN A 52 15.17 0.00 0.98
CA ASN A 52 14.28 -1.14 0.78
C ASN A 52 13.39 -0.99 -0.49
N PRO A 53 13.98 -1.10 -1.70
CA PRO A 53 13.26 -0.92 -2.97
C PRO A 53 12.21 -1.98 -3.27
N LYS A 54 12.29 -3.13 -2.59
CA LYS A 54 11.32 -4.22 -2.73
C LYS A 54 10.19 -4.17 -1.71
N LEU A 55 10.13 -3.12 -0.88
CA LEU A 55 9.05 -2.95 0.09
C LEU A 55 7.71 -2.87 -0.62
N MET A 56 6.79 -3.75 -0.23
CA MET A 56 5.39 -3.68 -0.62
C MET A 56 4.61 -2.81 0.36
N ILE A 57 3.78 -1.90 -0.13
CA ILE A 57 2.95 -1.03 0.68
C ILE A 57 1.48 -1.37 0.40
N LEU A 58 0.71 -1.62 1.44
CA LEU A 58 -0.74 -1.76 1.35
C LEU A 58 -1.37 -0.65 2.19
N THR A 59 -2.07 0.27 1.53
CA THR A 59 -2.68 1.44 2.18
C THR A 59 -4.20 1.34 2.11
N ASP A 60 -4.86 1.41 3.27
CA ASP A 60 -6.31 1.60 3.38
C ASP A 60 -6.61 3.09 3.54
N ASP A 61 -7.18 3.67 2.48
CA ASP A 61 -7.42 5.10 2.37
C ASP A 61 -8.90 5.48 2.54
N VAL A 62 -9.69 4.62 3.19
CA VAL A 62 -11.14 4.81 3.37
C VAL A 62 -11.55 6.18 3.95
N TYR A 63 -10.69 6.82 4.73
CA TYR A 63 -10.95 8.14 5.32
C TYR A 63 -10.36 9.31 4.53
N GLY A 64 -9.74 9.07 3.37
CA GLY A 64 -8.99 10.10 2.62
C GLY A 64 -9.82 11.34 2.27
N THR A 65 -11.08 11.16 1.90
CA THR A 65 -11.99 12.26 1.54
C THR A 65 -12.37 13.19 2.69
N PHE A 66 -12.13 12.79 3.95
CA PHE A 66 -12.36 13.62 5.13
C PHE A 66 -11.20 14.58 5.41
N VAL A 67 -10.07 14.46 4.69
CA VAL A 67 -8.89 15.30 4.86
C VAL A 67 -8.73 16.23 3.66
N PRO A 68 -8.76 17.56 3.85
CA PRO A 68 -8.49 18.50 2.78
C PRO A 68 -7.14 18.26 2.14
N ALA A 69 -7.09 18.19 0.80
CA ALA A 69 -5.88 17.92 0.04
C ALA A 69 -5.11 16.65 0.48
N PHE A 70 -5.86 15.60 0.86
CA PHE A 70 -5.29 14.30 1.21
C PHE A 70 -4.33 13.76 0.14
N ARG A 71 -3.21 13.20 0.60
CA ARG A 71 -2.21 12.55 -0.23
C ARG A 71 -2.05 11.10 0.21
N SER A 72 -2.31 10.19 -0.71
CA SER A 72 -2.15 8.76 -0.52
C SER A 72 -0.69 8.36 -0.68
N LEU A 73 -0.28 7.29 0.01
CA LEU A 73 0.97 6.61 -0.34
C LEU A 73 0.92 6.05 -1.77
N PHE A 74 -0.26 5.68 -2.27
CA PHE A 74 -0.43 5.22 -3.65
C PHE A 74 -0.13 6.31 -4.67
N THR A 75 -0.49 7.56 -4.40
CA THR A 75 -0.18 8.67 -5.30
C THR A 75 1.31 9.03 -5.31
N GLU A 76 2.01 8.75 -4.21
CA GLU A 76 3.41 9.18 -4.01
C GLU A 76 4.41 8.06 -4.32
N LEU A 77 4.01 6.80 -4.17
CA LEU A 77 4.77 5.58 -4.44
C LEU A 77 3.92 4.54 -5.20
N PRO A 78 3.41 4.88 -6.41
CA PRO A 78 2.47 4.02 -7.14
C PRO A 78 3.05 2.65 -7.50
N TYR A 79 4.36 2.56 -7.75
CA TYR A 79 5.03 1.30 -8.06
C TYR A 79 5.01 0.32 -6.88
N ASN A 80 5.22 0.82 -5.66
CA ASN A 80 5.36 -0.02 -4.47
C ASN A 80 4.04 -0.24 -3.73
N THR A 81 2.96 0.46 -4.12
CA THR A 81 1.75 0.56 -3.31
C THR A 81 0.54 -0.07 -3.98
N ALA A 82 -0.21 -0.86 -3.22
CA ALA A 82 -1.60 -1.22 -3.50
C ALA A 82 -2.51 -0.37 -2.60
N CYS A 83 -3.46 0.34 -3.22
CA CYS A 83 -4.48 1.10 -2.50
C CYS A 83 -5.74 0.26 -2.34
N ILE A 84 -6.22 0.15 -1.11
CA ILE A 84 -7.51 -0.40 -0.75
C ILE A 84 -8.40 0.78 -0.40
N TYR A 85 -9.50 0.94 -1.12
CA TYR A 85 -10.45 2.02 -0.87
C TYR A 85 -11.85 1.48 -0.67
N SER A 86 -12.54 1.99 0.36
CA SER A 86 -13.95 1.67 0.59
C SER A 86 -14.81 2.91 0.47
N TYR A 87 -15.96 2.75 -0.18
CA TYR A 87 -16.98 3.80 -0.33
C TYR A 87 -17.87 3.91 0.92
N SER A 88 -17.67 3.02 1.90
CA SER A 88 -18.57 2.84 3.05
C SER A 88 -18.72 4.08 3.92
N LYS A 89 -17.63 4.84 4.15
CA LYS A 89 -17.61 5.92 5.15
C LYS A 89 -18.06 7.24 4.57
N TYR A 90 -17.47 7.64 3.45
CA TYR A 90 -17.78 8.92 2.82
C TYR A 90 -19.22 8.99 2.29
N PHE A 91 -19.73 7.91 1.70
CA PHE A 91 -21.07 7.87 1.12
C PHE A 91 -22.14 7.29 2.06
N GLY A 92 -21.80 6.95 3.31
CA GLY A 92 -22.74 6.27 4.23
C GLY A 92 -23.20 4.90 3.73
N ALA A 93 -22.41 4.24 2.88
CA ALA A 93 -22.81 3.05 2.12
C ALA A 93 -22.28 1.73 2.73
N THR A 94 -22.21 1.61 4.07
CA THR A 94 -21.63 0.44 4.75
C THR A 94 -22.30 -0.89 4.34
N GLY A 95 -23.62 -0.88 4.14
CA GLY A 95 -24.42 -2.04 3.72
C GLY A 95 -24.24 -2.44 2.26
N TRP A 96 -23.74 -1.55 1.40
CA TRP A 96 -23.61 -1.80 -0.05
C TRP A 96 -22.42 -2.66 -0.43
N ARG A 97 -21.44 -2.78 0.48
CA ARG A 97 -20.24 -3.62 0.29
C ARG A 97 -19.41 -3.23 -0.95
N VAL A 98 -19.28 -1.93 -1.21
CA VAL A 98 -18.48 -1.41 -2.33
C VAL A 98 -17.07 -1.03 -1.87
N GLY A 99 -16.08 -1.60 -2.53
CA GLY A 99 -14.67 -1.28 -2.36
C GLY A 99 -13.89 -1.59 -3.64
N THR A 100 -12.71 -0.98 -3.76
CA THR A 100 -11.82 -1.14 -4.90
C THR A 100 -10.40 -1.39 -4.41
N ILE A 101 -9.65 -2.13 -5.24
CA ILE A 101 -8.21 -2.23 -5.13
C ILE A 101 -7.63 -1.52 -6.34
N ALA A 102 -6.71 -0.59 -6.12
CA ALA A 102 -5.95 0.06 -7.16
C ALA A 102 -4.48 -0.32 -7.04
N VAL A 103 -3.91 -0.74 -8.17
CA VAL A 103 -2.48 -1.03 -8.33
C VAL A 103 -2.00 -0.32 -9.60
N SER A 104 -0.76 0.14 -9.60
CA SER A 104 -0.13 0.65 -10.83
C SER A 104 0.03 -0.49 -11.84
N GLN A 105 -0.11 -0.17 -13.13
CA GLN A 105 0.08 -1.14 -14.22
C GLN A 105 1.47 -1.79 -14.15
N GLU A 106 2.49 -0.98 -13.86
CA GLU A 106 3.80 -1.46 -13.45
C GLU A 106 3.90 -1.33 -11.93
N ASN A 107 4.12 -2.45 -11.25
CA ASN A 107 4.17 -2.50 -9.79
C ASN A 107 5.17 -3.57 -9.30
N ILE A 108 5.60 -3.39 -8.04
CA ILE A 108 6.56 -4.27 -7.38
C ILE A 108 6.01 -5.69 -7.20
N PHE A 109 4.70 -5.87 -7.03
CA PHE A 109 4.10 -7.17 -6.78
C PHE A 109 4.32 -8.10 -7.99
N ASP A 110 4.06 -7.60 -9.20
CA ASP A 110 4.30 -8.33 -10.44
C ASP A 110 5.79 -8.57 -10.70
N GLN A 111 6.66 -7.61 -10.36
CA GLN A 111 8.11 -7.84 -10.43
C GLN A 111 8.50 -9.00 -9.50
N LEU A 112 8.02 -9.02 -8.26
CA LEU A 112 8.33 -10.09 -7.31
C LEU A 112 7.78 -11.45 -7.76
N LEU A 113 6.61 -11.50 -8.40
CA LEU A 113 6.09 -12.72 -9.03
C LEU A 113 7.03 -13.21 -10.16
N LYS A 114 7.56 -12.29 -10.97
CA LYS A 114 8.54 -12.60 -12.03
C LYS A 114 9.88 -13.07 -11.47
N GLU A 115 10.22 -12.75 -10.23
CA GLU A 115 11.47 -13.18 -9.58
C GLU A 115 11.35 -14.54 -8.86
N LEU A 116 10.15 -15.13 -8.77
CA LEU A 116 9.95 -16.41 -8.09
C LEU A 116 10.78 -17.56 -8.72
N PRO A 117 11.19 -18.56 -7.91
CA PRO A 117 11.83 -19.77 -8.42
C PRO A 117 10.97 -20.47 -9.47
N VAL A 118 11.63 -21.13 -10.44
CA VAL A 118 10.96 -21.82 -11.55
C VAL A 118 9.89 -22.81 -11.05
N ALA A 119 10.20 -23.59 -10.02
CA ALA A 119 9.24 -24.52 -9.43
C ALA A 119 7.94 -23.83 -8.99
N ARG A 120 8.04 -22.67 -8.32
CA ARG A 120 6.87 -21.89 -7.88
C ARG A 120 6.11 -21.31 -9.07
N LYS A 121 6.81 -20.87 -10.11
CA LYS A 121 6.16 -20.40 -11.35
C LYS A 121 5.39 -21.50 -12.05
N MET A 122 5.92 -22.73 -12.09
CA MET A 122 5.22 -23.89 -12.67
C MET A 122 3.95 -24.23 -11.89
N GLU A 123 4.00 -24.21 -10.55
CA GLU A 123 2.81 -24.37 -9.71
C GLU A 123 1.74 -23.30 -10.00
N LEU A 124 2.15 -22.03 -10.10
CA LEU A 124 1.24 -20.92 -10.41
C LEU A 124 0.67 -21.03 -11.82
N GLN A 125 1.48 -21.44 -12.81
CA GLN A 125 1.02 -21.66 -14.18
C GLN A 125 -0.05 -22.76 -14.22
N ALA A 126 0.17 -23.89 -13.53
CA ALA A 126 -0.84 -24.94 -13.43
C ALA A 126 -2.12 -24.43 -12.75
N ARG A 127 -1.98 -23.65 -11.67
CA ARG A 127 -3.13 -23.06 -10.94
C ARG A 127 -3.98 -22.14 -11.81
N TYR A 128 -3.36 -21.31 -12.63
CA TYR A 128 -4.04 -20.30 -13.45
C TYR A 128 -4.25 -20.72 -14.90
N ALA A 129 -3.94 -21.97 -15.25
CA ALA A 129 -4.03 -22.48 -16.63
C ALA A 129 -5.41 -22.27 -17.26
N THR A 130 -6.48 -22.37 -16.48
CA THR A 130 -7.87 -22.20 -16.97
C THR A 130 -8.26 -20.75 -17.27
N LEU A 131 -7.46 -19.77 -16.84
CA LEU A 131 -7.71 -18.35 -17.09
C LEU A 131 -6.98 -17.82 -18.33
N ASN A 132 -5.98 -18.55 -18.82
CA ASN A 132 -5.26 -18.20 -20.03
C ASN A 132 -6.02 -18.77 -21.22
N ALA A 133 -6.48 -17.89 -22.12
CA ALA A 133 -7.31 -18.25 -23.28
C ALA A 133 -6.54 -18.91 -24.44
N ASP A 134 -5.35 -19.45 -24.20
CA ASP A 134 -4.51 -20.11 -25.21
C ASP A 134 -4.64 -21.66 -25.15
N THR A 135 -5.89 -22.14 -25.09
CA THR A 135 -6.31 -23.47 -25.58
C THR A 135 -7.43 -23.31 -26.57
#